data_AF-A0A4P7PPP0-F1
#
_entry.id   AF-A0A4P7PPP0-F1
#
_cell.length_a   1.000
_cell.length_b   1.000
_cell.length_c   1.000
_cell.angle_alpha   90.00
_cell.angle_beta   90.00
_cell.angle_gamma   90.00
#
_symmetry.space_group_name_H-M   'P 1'
#
loop_
_entity.id
_entity.type
_entity.pdbx_description
1 polymer ?
#
loop_
_entity_poly.entity_id
_entity_poly.type
_entity_poly.pdbx_seq_one_letter_code
_entity_poly.pdbx_strand_id
1 'polypeptide(L)'
;MKNNTSILSKSANYIGLFFLVAISTFKIYASPLSITNVSANKSKYFFETNRVWINVTGAQGAFSQTLMGYRTGATDGIDHGLDGAYMNDGAIALASLIGNVRYAIQFKGLPFTSADVVPLSFSASYSGTYTFAIDHLDGFFTNSSLGIYIHDTVTNTYNNLKTSGYTFTSEAGMYNSRFELTYTTGSTALGIGQNTFNAENLNLSQNNDNIIIDSGTTLLKDITLYSINGTLLYQNHDINSSQTTISSLILSQQPIIIKVTTEGGITVTKKWLYL
;
A
#
# COMPACT_ATOMS: atom_id res chain seq x y z
N MET A 1 5.67 6.25 -96.01
CA MET A 1 5.74 4.87 -95.47
C MET A 1 6.51 4.86 -94.17
N LYS A 2 6.04 4.03 -93.23
CA LYS A 2 6.58 3.68 -91.90
C LYS A 2 6.10 4.50 -90.68
N ASN A 3 5.23 3.84 -89.92
CA ASN A 3 4.90 4.03 -88.51
C ASN A 3 6.12 3.78 -87.60
N ASN A 4 6.17 4.45 -86.45
CA ASN A 4 6.11 3.79 -85.12
C ASN A 4 6.22 4.79 -83.95
N THR A 5 5.19 4.76 -83.10
CA THR A 5 5.15 4.87 -81.61
C THR A 5 6.23 5.65 -80.85
N SER A 6 5.80 6.55 -79.94
CA SER A 6 5.82 6.26 -78.49
C SER A 6 5.14 7.34 -77.61
N ILE A 7 4.29 6.81 -76.73
CA ILE A 7 4.10 7.07 -75.28
C ILE A 7 3.48 8.40 -74.80
N LEU A 8 2.45 8.17 -73.98
CA LEU A 8 1.64 9.08 -73.17
C LEU A 8 2.45 9.82 -72.10
N SER A 9 2.32 11.14 -72.08
CA SER A 9 2.27 11.92 -70.84
C SER A 9 1.43 13.17 -71.11
N LYS A 10 0.34 13.39 -70.39
CA LYS A 10 -0.28 14.72 -70.38
C LYS A 10 -0.88 15.07 -69.04
N SER A 11 -0.26 16.09 -68.46
CA SER A 11 -0.63 16.86 -67.30
C SER A 11 -1.91 17.67 -67.52
N ALA A 12 -2.51 18.05 -66.38
CA ALA A 12 -3.80 18.69 -66.13
C ALA A 12 -4.20 19.88 -66.99
N ASN A 13 -5.52 20.15 -67.05
CA ASN A 13 -6.08 21.51 -67.18
C ASN A 13 -7.46 21.60 -66.50
N TYR A 14 -7.57 22.59 -65.60
CA TYR A 14 -8.75 22.97 -64.83
C TYR A 14 -9.74 23.80 -65.67
N ILE A 15 -11.05 23.61 -65.46
CA ILE A 15 -12.10 24.51 -65.93
C ILE A 15 -12.65 25.26 -64.71
N GLY A 16 -12.48 26.58 -64.70
CA GLY A 16 -13.03 27.47 -63.70
C GLY A 16 -14.48 27.85 -64.02
N LEU A 17 -15.32 27.92 -62.98
CA LEU A 17 -16.64 28.55 -63.02
C LEU A 17 -16.68 29.58 -61.88
N PHE A 18 -16.83 30.85 -62.24
CA PHE A 18 -16.92 31.98 -61.32
C PHE A 18 -18.29 32.01 -60.63
N PHE A 19 -18.31 32.10 -59.30
CA PHE A 19 -19.48 32.55 -58.53
C PHE A 19 -19.13 33.84 -57.77
N LEU A 20 -19.97 34.85 -58.00
CA LEU A 20 -19.93 36.16 -57.37
C LEU A 20 -20.38 36.03 -55.90
N VAL A 21 -19.49 36.28 -54.94
CA VAL A 21 -19.85 36.30 -53.51
C VAL A 21 -20.10 37.75 -53.08
N ALA A 22 -21.34 38.06 -52.74
CA ALA A 22 -21.71 39.34 -52.13
C ALA A 22 -21.16 39.40 -50.70
N ILE A 23 -20.28 40.37 -50.43
CA ILE A 23 -19.73 40.60 -49.09
C ILE A 23 -20.69 41.51 -48.33
N SER A 24 -21.59 40.93 -47.52
CA SER A 24 -22.28 41.69 -46.47
C SER A 24 -21.37 41.71 -45.23
N THR A 25 -20.92 42.88 -44.82
CA THR A 25 -20.15 43.04 -43.58
C THR A 25 -21.07 42.88 -42.38
N PHE A 26 -21.11 41.68 -41.80
CA PHE A 26 -21.80 41.43 -40.54
C PHE A 26 -20.90 41.88 -39.39
N LYS A 27 -21.20 43.04 -38.78
CA LYS A 27 -20.52 43.46 -37.54
C LYS A 27 -21.16 42.74 -36.35
N ILE A 28 -20.42 41.81 -35.74
CA ILE A 28 -20.81 41.21 -34.46
C ILE A 28 -20.44 42.21 -33.35
N TYR A 29 -21.44 42.79 -32.71
CA TYR A 29 -21.22 43.53 -31.46
C TYR A 29 -21.22 42.53 -30.31
N ALA A 30 -20.04 42.13 -29.85
CA ALA A 30 -19.93 41.44 -28.57
C ALA A 30 -20.10 42.49 -27.47
N SER A 31 -21.23 42.46 -26.75
CA SER A 31 -21.31 43.09 -25.43
C SER A 31 -20.18 42.51 -24.57
N PRO A 32 -19.43 43.31 -23.79
CA PRO A 32 -18.49 42.70 -22.86
C PRO A 32 -19.29 41.82 -21.90
N LEU A 33 -18.98 40.52 -21.87
CA LEU A 33 -19.42 39.69 -20.77
C LEU A 33 -18.82 40.32 -19.51
N SER A 34 -19.67 40.88 -18.65
CA SER A 34 -19.26 41.19 -17.28
C SER A 34 -18.81 39.87 -16.67
N ILE A 35 -17.49 39.70 -16.52
CA ILE A 35 -16.92 38.64 -15.72
C ILE A 35 -17.35 38.98 -14.29
N THR A 36 -18.47 38.43 -13.85
CA THR A 36 -18.65 38.21 -12.42
C THR A 36 -17.43 37.38 -12.01
N ASN A 37 -16.71 37.84 -11.00
CA ASN A 37 -15.65 37.08 -10.36
C ASN A 37 -16.27 35.81 -9.73
N VAL A 38 -16.68 34.86 -10.57
CA VAL A 38 -16.72 33.48 -10.18
C VAL A 38 -15.25 33.14 -10.07
N SER A 39 -14.70 33.30 -8.87
CA SER A 39 -13.49 32.61 -8.48
C SER A 39 -13.68 31.20 -9.00
N ALA A 40 -12.90 30.84 -10.02
CA ALA A 40 -12.74 29.46 -10.40
C ALA A 40 -12.12 28.83 -9.15
N ASN A 41 -12.97 28.36 -8.24
CA ASN A 41 -12.65 27.30 -7.33
C ASN A 41 -12.37 26.12 -8.24
N LYS A 42 -11.17 26.10 -8.84
CA LYS A 42 -10.50 24.84 -9.10
C LYS A 42 -10.56 24.18 -7.74
N SER A 43 -11.47 23.24 -7.55
CA SER A 43 -11.34 22.27 -6.48
C SER A 43 -9.97 21.67 -6.73
N LYS A 44 -8.99 22.15 -5.98
CA LYS A 44 -7.69 21.52 -5.89
C LYS A 44 -8.07 20.17 -5.32
N TYR A 45 -8.25 19.17 -6.19
CA TYR A 45 -8.38 17.78 -5.76
C TYR A 45 -7.03 17.47 -5.13
N PHE A 46 -6.90 17.86 -3.87
CA PHE A 46 -5.76 17.56 -3.04
C PHE A 46 -6.01 16.11 -2.66
N PHE A 47 -5.58 15.22 -3.55
CA PHE A 47 -5.49 13.83 -3.16
C PHE A 47 -4.48 13.78 -2.03
N GLU A 48 -4.88 13.25 -0.88
CA GLU A 48 -3.97 13.05 0.22
C GLU A 48 -2.76 12.25 -0.26
N THR A 49 -1.56 12.78 0.01
CA THR A 49 -0.30 12.11 -0.33
C THR A 49 0.38 11.72 0.96
N ASN A 50 0.48 10.41 1.19
CA ASN A 50 1.24 9.84 2.30
C ASN A 50 2.42 9.14 1.65
N ARG A 51 3.64 9.64 1.84
CA ARG A 51 4.82 9.16 1.12
C ARG A 51 6.00 8.98 2.05
N VAL A 52 6.82 7.99 1.73
CA VAL A 52 8.13 7.76 2.34
C VAL A 52 9.16 7.57 1.24
N TRP A 53 10.26 8.30 1.33
CA TRP A 53 11.40 8.16 0.44
C TRP A 53 12.53 7.47 1.18
N ILE A 54 13.02 6.38 0.61
CA ILE A 54 14.11 5.60 1.16
C ILE A 54 15.32 5.74 0.24
N ASN A 55 16.43 6.19 0.82
CA ASN A 55 17.72 6.23 0.16
C ASN A 55 18.49 4.95 0.46
N VAL A 56 19.33 4.54 -0.50
CA VAL A 56 20.51 3.71 -0.24
C VAL A 56 21.76 4.49 -0.61
N THR A 57 22.76 4.46 0.27
CA THR A 57 24.08 5.05 0.02
C THR A 57 25.16 3.99 0.11
N GLY A 58 26.27 4.20 -0.61
CA GLY A 58 27.46 3.38 -0.55
C GLY A 58 28.73 4.22 -0.69
N ALA A 59 29.87 3.53 -0.85
CA ALA A 59 31.16 4.19 -1.04
C ALA A 59 31.19 5.07 -2.30
N GLN A 60 32.15 6.01 -2.34
CA GLN A 60 32.40 6.89 -3.51
C GLN A 60 31.18 7.69 -3.99
N GLY A 61 30.23 8.00 -3.09
CA GLY A 61 29.03 8.75 -3.43
C GLY A 61 27.97 7.95 -4.18
N ALA A 62 28.06 6.61 -4.20
CA ALA A 62 27.01 5.76 -4.73
C ALA A 62 25.69 6.03 -3.98
N PHE A 63 24.63 6.28 -4.74
CA PHE A 63 23.33 6.69 -4.23
C PHE A 63 22.22 6.17 -5.13
N SER A 64 21.11 5.73 -4.54
CA SER A 64 19.84 5.49 -5.23
C SER A 64 18.68 5.73 -4.27
N GLN A 65 17.48 6.02 -4.78
CA GLN A 65 16.29 6.35 -3.98
C GLN A 65 15.05 5.69 -4.57
N THR A 66 14.17 5.21 -3.69
CA THR A 66 12.82 4.74 -4.05
C THR A 66 11.76 5.47 -3.22
N LEU A 67 10.56 5.64 -3.77
CA LEU A 67 9.41 6.27 -3.12
C LEU A 67 8.28 5.25 -2.97
N MET A 68 7.77 5.11 -1.75
CA MET A 68 6.53 4.39 -1.45
C MET A 68 5.43 5.34 -0.99
N GLY A 69 4.28 5.29 -1.64
CA GLY A 69 3.15 6.17 -1.37
C GLY A 69 1.85 5.43 -1.08
N TYR A 70 0.93 6.10 -0.38
CA TYR A 70 -0.46 5.68 -0.21
C TYR A 70 -1.40 6.82 -0.58
N ARG A 71 -2.40 6.50 -1.39
CA ARG A 71 -3.32 7.50 -1.97
C ARG A 71 -4.69 6.88 -2.30
N THR A 72 -5.78 7.64 -2.14
CA THR A 72 -7.09 7.24 -2.66
C THR A 72 -7.06 7.07 -4.17
N GLY A 73 -7.54 5.91 -4.65
CA GLY A 73 -7.61 5.57 -6.06
C GLY A 73 -6.37 4.87 -6.64
N ALA A 74 -5.34 4.65 -5.83
CA ALA A 74 -4.29 3.67 -6.14
C ALA A 74 -4.75 2.25 -5.76
N THR A 75 -4.05 1.25 -6.27
CA THR A 75 -4.29 -0.18 -6.04
C THR A 75 -3.01 -0.84 -5.51
N ASP A 76 -3.07 -2.14 -5.19
CA ASP A 76 -1.85 -2.92 -4.87
C ASP A 76 -1.13 -3.42 -6.13
N GLY A 77 -1.74 -3.23 -7.30
CA GLY A 77 -1.19 -3.57 -8.59
C GLY A 77 -0.47 -2.39 -9.23
N ILE A 78 -0.28 -2.46 -10.55
CA ILE A 78 0.35 -1.40 -11.32
C ILE A 78 -0.68 -0.33 -11.67
N ASP A 79 -0.43 0.90 -11.24
CA ASP A 79 -1.26 2.06 -11.52
C ASP A 79 -0.61 3.01 -12.53
N HIS A 80 -1.07 2.95 -13.78
CA HIS A 80 -0.57 3.81 -14.86
C HIS A 80 -0.81 5.30 -14.55
N GLY A 81 0.26 6.09 -14.57
CA GLY A 81 0.23 7.52 -14.26
C GLY A 81 0.43 7.85 -12.78
N LEU A 82 0.56 6.84 -11.92
CA LEU A 82 0.99 6.99 -10.52
C LEU A 82 2.35 6.33 -10.30
N ASP A 83 2.50 5.07 -10.73
CA ASP A 83 3.73 4.33 -10.54
C ASP A 83 4.80 4.72 -11.55
N GLY A 84 6.01 4.95 -11.03
CA GLY A 84 7.19 5.30 -11.80
C GLY A 84 8.02 4.05 -12.07
N ALA A 85 8.06 3.63 -13.34
CA ALA A 85 8.90 2.52 -13.76
C ALA A 85 10.37 2.80 -13.38
N TYR A 86 11.05 1.77 -12.87
CA TYR A 86 12.48 1.88 -12.60
C TYR A 86 13.26 2.03 -13.92
N MET A 87 14.15 3.02 -13.97
CA MET A 87 15.10 3.20 -15.06
C MET A 87 16.51 3.00 -14.51
N ASN A 88 17.32 2.20 -15.22
CA ASN A 88 18.63 1.76 -14.76
C ASN A 88 19.52 2.92 -14.28
N ASP A 89 19.92 2.88 -13.01
CA ASP A 89 20.72 3.92 -12.36
C ASP A 89 21.97 3.35 -11.68
N GLY A 90 23.12 3.96 -12.01
CA GLY A 90 24.31 3.98 -11.15
C GLY A 90 25.01 2.64 -10.83
N ALA A 91 25.92 2.75 -9.85
CA ALA A 91 26.68 1.62 -9.30
C ALA A 91 25.92 0.87 -8.19
N ILE A 92 24.82 1.47 -7.70
CA ILE A 92 23.84 0.85 -6.82
C ILE A 92 22.44 1.27 -7.28
N ALA A 93 21.45 0.41 -7.02
CA ALA A 93 20.06 0.70 -7.29
C ALA A 93 19.16 0.23 -6.15
N LEU A 94 18.13 1.02 -5.87
CA LEU A 94 17.03 0.66 -4.98
C LEU A 94 15.69 0.90 -5.68
N ALA A 95 14.83 -0.11 -5.64
CA ALA A 95 13.49 -0.06 -6.20
C ALA A 95 12.54 -0.88 -5.33
N SER A 96 11.25 -0.58 -5.38
CA SER A 96 10.21 -1.50 -4.89
C SER A 96 9.81 -2.50 -5.98
N LEU A 97 9.12 -3.57 -5.58
CA LEU A 97 8.67 -4.62 -6.48
C LEU A 97 7.15 -4.75 -6.48
N ILE A 98 6.56 -4.74 -7.68
CA ILE A 98 5.19 -5.21 -7.93
C ILE A 98 5.32 -6.52 -8.71
N GLY A 99 5.09 -7.64 -8.01
CA GLY A 99 5.49 -8.96 -8.53
C GLY A 99 7.00 -9.01 -8.76
N ASN A 100 7.43 -9.23 -10.01
CA ASN A 100 8.85 -9.31 -10.38
C ASN A 100 9.35 -8.05 -11.11
N VAL A 101 8.57 -6.97 -11.12
CA VAL A 101 8.90 -5.74 -11.86
C VAL A 101 9.32 -4.64 -10.89
N ARG A 102 10.43 -3.97 -11.20
CA ARG A 102 11.00 -2.89 -10.38
C ARG A 102 10.35 -1.54 -10.66
N TYR A 103 10.06 -0.80 -9.60
CA TYR A 103 9.50 0.55 -9.64
C TYR A 103 10.34 1.50 -8.77
N ALA A 104 10.65 2.68 -9.31
CA ALA A 104 11.31 3.74 -8.54
C ALA A 104 10.30 4.51 -7.68
N ILE A 105 9.04 4.55 -8.11
CA ILE A 105 7.92 5.13 -7.38
C ILE A 105 6.78 4.11 -7.43
N GLN A 106 6.24 3.76 -6.28
CA GLN A 106 5.06 2.90 -6.20
C GLN A 106 4.04 3.51 -5.24
N PHE A 107 2.78 3.52 -5.64
CA PHE A 107 1.65 3.82 -4.77
C PHE A 107 0.89 2.55 -4.40
N LYS A 108 0.33 2.54 -3.19
CA LYS A 108 -0.66 1.57 -2.73
C LYS A 108 -1.98 2.27 -2.43
N GLY A 109 -3.06 1.51 -2.54
CA GLY A 109 -4.40 1.99 -2.25
C GLY A 109 -4.61 2.33 -0.77
N LEU A 110 -5.53 3.26 -0.50
CA LEU A 110 -6.11 3.44 0.84
C LEU A 110 -7.36 2.56 1.00
N PRO A 111 -7.68 2.10 2.23
CA PRO A 111 -7.07 2.47 3.52
C PRO A 111 -5.71 1.81 3.79
N PHE A 112 -4.81 2.54 4.45
CA PHE A 112 -3.50 2.04 4.89
C PHE A 112 -3.66 0.95 5.97
N THR A 113 -2.82 -0.09 5.88
CA THR A 113 -2.69 -1.10 6.93
C THR A 113 -1.23 -1.24 7.38
N SER A 114 -0.99 -1.31 8.68
CA SER A 114 0.35 -1.53 9.21
C SER A 114 0.89 -2.94 8.92
N ALA A 115 0.04 -3.85 8.44
CA ALA A 115 0.44 -5.18 7.99
C ALA A 115 1.04 -5.18 6.57
N ASP A 116 1.01 -4.04 5.86
CA ASP A 116 1.57 -3.96 4.52
C ASP A 116 3.08 -4.25 4.50
N VAL A 117 3.46 -5.04 3.50
CA VAL A 117 4.84 -5.39 3.19
C VAL A 117 5.13 -5.00 1.76
N VAL A 118 6.22 -4.27 1.57
CA VAL A 118 6.68 -3.85 0.25
C VAL A 118 8.04 -4.50 -0.01
N PRO A 119 8.11 -5.50 -0.90
CA PRO A 119 9.39 -6.09 -1.26
C PRO A 119 10.27 -5.08 -1.97
N LEU A 120 11.55 -5.04 -1.61
CA LEU A 120 12.54 -4.15 -2.19
C LEU A 120 13.56 -4.95 -3.01
N SER A 121 13.95 -4.38 -4.15
CA SER A 121 15.06 -4.81 -4.96
C SER A 121 16.26 -3.90 -4.69
N PHE A 122 17.34 -4.47 -4.16
CA PHE A 122 18.63 -3.82 -4.05
C PHE A 122 19.64 -4.43 -5.02
N SER A 123 20.43 -3.61 -5.71
CA SER A 123 21.58 -4.11 -6.46
C SER A 123 22.82 -3.25 -6.27
N ALA A 124 23.99 -3.86 -6.37
CA ALA A 124 25.29 -3.20 -6.29
C ALA A 124 26.28 -3.81 -7.29
N SER A 125 27.07 -2.97 -7.93
CA SER A 125 28.12 -3.39 -8.88
C SER A 125 29.40 -3.88 -8.21
N TYR A 126 29.59 -3.57 -6.93
CA TYR A 126 30.78 -3.90 -6.15
C TYR A 126 30.37 -4.44 -4.79
N SER A 127 31.25 -5.18 -4.14
CA SER A 127 31.07 -5.56 -2.75
C SER A 127 31.38 -4.38 -1.85
N GLY A 128 30.63 -4.22 -0.76
CA GLY A 128 30.83 -3.09 0.14
C GLY A 128 29.78 -2.98 1.24
N THR A 129 29.83 -1.83 1.91
CA THR A 129 28.89 -1.45 2.95
C THR A 129 27.91 -0.42 2.40
N TYR A 130 26.64 -0.63 2.69
CA TYR A 130 25.53 0.20 2.24
C TYR A 130 24.64 0.60 3.41
N THR A 131 23.98 1.74 3.30
CA THR A 131 23.09 2.24 4.35
C THR A 131 21.74 2.63 3.76
N PHE A 132 20.65 2.04 4.28
CA PHE A 132 19.31 2.53 4.04
C PHE A 132 18.95 3.63 5.05
N ALA A 133 18.30 4.69 4.58
CA ALA A 133 17.82 5.77 5.43
C ALA A 133 16.57 6.43 4.85
N ILE A 134 15.74 7.02 5.71
CA ILE A 134 14.65 7.89 5.28
C ILE A 134 15.24 9.23 4.80
N ASP A 135 14.82 9.66 3.62
CA ASP A 135 15.10 10.99 3.09
C ASP A 135 14.01 11.98 3.51
N HIS A 136 12.75 11.60 3.29
CA HIS A 136 11.59 12.46 3.49
C HIS A 136 10.35 11.65 3.87
N LEU A 137 9.42 12.30 4.58
CA LEU A 137 8.15 11.73 5.02
C LEU A 137 7.02 12.74 4.84
N ASP A 138 5.88 12.26 4.35
CA ASP A 138 4.65 13.02 4.20
C ASP A 138 3.45 12.34 4.86
N GLY A 139 2.43 13.13 5.19
CA GLY A 139 1.15 12.62 5.64
C GLY A 139 1.27 11.81 6.93
N PHE A 140 0.55 10.69 7.04
CA PHE A 140 0.57 9.87 8.25
C PHE A 140 1.94 9.25 8.55
N PHE A 141 2.86 9.18 7.57
CA PHE A 141 4.23 8.70 7.83
C PHE A 141 5.03 9.63 8.74
N THR A 142 4.62 10.88 8.94
CA THR A 142 5.25 11.79 9.90
C THR A 142 4.92 11.44 11.37
N ASN A 143 3.90 10.62 11.61
CA ASN A 143 3.52 10.20 12.96
C ASN A 143 4.62 9.33 13.60
N SER A 144 5.12 9.74 14.77
CA SER A 144 6.18 9.03 15.49
C SER A 144 5.79 7.62 15.95
N SER A 145 4.50 7.37 16.16
CA SER A 145 4.00 6.06 16.63
C SER A 145 3.88 5.03 15.50
N LEU A 146 3.92 5.47 14.24
CA LEU A 146 3.96 4.56 13.09
C LEU A 146 5.41 4.21 12.77
N GLY A 147 5.82 2.96 12.99
CA GLY A 147 7.16 2.51 12.64
C GLY A 147 7.34 2.39 11.12
N ILE A 148 8.57 2.56 10.65
CA ILE A 148 8.98 2.30 9.27
C ILE A 148 10.27 1.49 9.36
N TYR A 149 10.21 0.24 8.96
CA TYR A 149 11.30 -0.72 9.18
C TYR A 149 11.84 -1.23 7.85
N ILE A 150 13.14 -1.46 7.82
CA ILE A 150 13.72 -2.43 6.89
C ILE A 150 13.81 -3.77 7.60
N HIS A 151 13.11 -4.75 7.05
CA HIS A 151 13.30 -6.15 7.39
C HIS A 151 14.39 -6.73 6.46
N ASP A 152 15.53 -7.11 7.02
CA ASP A 152 16.53 -7.91 6.31
C ASP A 152 16.23 -9.39 6.58
N THR A 153 15.78 -10.10 5.54
CA THR A 153 15.33 -11.50 5.62
C THR A 153 16.48 -12.50 5.81
N VAL A 154 17.71 -12.11 5.48
CA VAL A 154 18.91 -12.96 5.67
C VAL A 154 19.29 -13.00 7.15
N THR A 155 19.23 -11.85 7.82
CA THR A 155 19.51 -11.73 9.26
C THR A 155 18.26 -11.89 10.12
N ASN A 156 17.07 -11.85 9.51
CA ASN A 156 15.76 -11.81 10.15
C ASN A 156 15.67 -10.68 11.20
N THR A 157 16.15 -9.48 10.84
CA THR A 157 16.16 -8.30 11.72
C THR A 157 15.29 -7.18 11.16
N TYR A 158 14.59 -6.48 12.05
CA TYR A 158 13.76 -5.32 11.72
C TYR A 158 14.42 -4.06 12.26
N ASN A 159 14.77 -3.13 11.38
CA ASN A 159 15.51 -1.93 11.71
C ASN A 159 14.64 -0.70 11.48
N ASN A 160 14.30 0.02 12.55
CA ASN A 160 13.43 1.20 12.47
C ASN A 160 14.19 2.38 11.85
N LEU A 161 13.85 2.73 10.62
CA LEU A 161 14.53 3.81 9.89
C LEU A 161 14.24 5.20 10.46
N LYS A 162 13.22 5.35 11.31
CA LYS A 162 12.95 6.62 12.01
C LYS A 162 13.89 6.88 13.18
N THR A 163 14.52 5.83 13.73
CA THR A 163 15.49 6.00 14.83
C THR A 163 16.91 6.18 14.28
N SER A 164 17.27 5.38 13.27
CA SER A 164 18.59 5.43 12.65
C SER A 164 18.57 4.74 11.28
N GLY A 165 19.51 5.08 10.41
CA GLY A 165 19.74 4.30 9.19
C GLY A 165 20.14 2.86 9.48
N TYR A 166 19.87 1.96 8.55
CA TYR A 166 20.27 0.55 8.61
C TYR A 166 21.47 0.30 7.72
N THR A 167 22.59 -0.11 8.32
CA THR A 167 23.85 -0.37 7.60
C THR A 167 24.09 -1.88 7.48
N PHE A 168 24.40 -2.34 6.27
CA PHE A 168 24.65 -3.74 5.97
C PHE A 168 25.81 -3.91 4.98
N THR A 169 26.40 -5.10 4.96
CA THR A 169 27.36 -5.50 3.94
C THR A 169 26.67 -6.34 2.86
N SER A 170 27.16 -6.20 1.63
CA SER A 170 26.68 -6.97 0.48
C SER A 170 27.81 -7.22 -0.50
N GLU A 171 27.80 -8.40 -1.13
CA GLU A 171 28.58 -8.65 -2.33
C GLU A 171 27.93 -8.00 -3.55
N ALA A 172 28.69 -7.83 -4.63
CA ALA A 172 28.15 -7.40 -5.92
C ALA A 172 27.05 -8.36 -6.40
N GLY A 173 25.92 -7.81 -6.86
CA GLY A 173 24.78 -8.60 -7.30
C GLY A 173 23.45 -7.86 -7.18
N MET A 174 22.36 -8.61 -7.36
CA MET A 174 20.98 -8.15 -7.23
C MET A 174 20.22 -9.03 -6.24
N TYR A 175 19.49 -8.39 -5.34
CA TYR A 175 18.83 -9.01 -4.20
C TYR A 175 17.37 -8.53 -4.15
N ASN A 176 16.47 -9.33 -4.73
CA ASN A 176 15.03 -9.02 -4.83
C ASN A 176 14.20 -9.60 -3.68
N SER A 177 14.82 -10.35 -2.78
CA SER A 177 14.13 -11.07 -1.69
C SER A 177 14.82 -10.90 -0.34
N ARG A 178 15.82 -10.01 -0.26
CA ARG A 178 16.57 -9.75 0.96
C ARG A 178 15.90 -8.70 1.84
N PHE A 179 15.29 -7.69 1.24
CA PHE A 179 14.80 -6.52 1.97
C PHE A 179 13.33 -6.29 1.72
N GLU A 180 12.63 -5.95 2.79
CA GLU A 180 11.24 -5.55 2.78
C GLU A 180 11.07 -4.26 3.58
N LEU A 181 10.28 -3.32 3.06
CA LEU A 181 9.79 -2.19 3.85
C LEU A 181 8.51 -2.63 4.56
N THR A 182 8.51 -2.55 5.90
CA THR A 182 7.37 -2.92 6.74
C THR A 182 7.03 -1.80 7.73
N TYR A 183 5.84 -1.88 8.32
CA TYR A 183 5.35 -0.88 9.29
C TYR A 183 5.16 -1.44 10.71
N THR A 184 5.50 -2.72 10.91
CA THR A 184 5.54 -3.42 12.19
C THR A 184 6.75 -4.36 12.23
N THR A 185 7.08 -4.84 13.44
CA THR A 185 8.08 -5.90 13.64
C THR A 185 7.37 -7.23 13.93
N GLY A 186 7.86 -8.32 13.34
CA GLY A 186 7.24 -9.65 13.46
C GLY A 186 6.74 -10.14 12.10
N SER A 187 6.89 -11.46 11.86
CA SER A 187 6.76 -12.10 10.56
C SER A 187 5.46 -11.74 9.81
N THR A 188 5.56 -10.79 8.87
CA THR A 188 4.57 -10.54 7.81
C THR A 188 5.01 -11.15 6.48
N ALA A 189 6.00 -12.05 6.49
CA ALA A 189 6.44 -12.82 5.34
C ALA A 189 5.42 -13.91 4.95
N LEU A 190 4.17 -13.52 4.69
CA LEU A 190 3.17 -14.30 3.96
C LEU A 190 2.27 -13.32 3.21
N GLY A 191 2.71 -12.95 2.01
CA GLY A 191 1.86 -12.27 1.03
C GLY A 191 0.79 -13.23 0.51
N ILE A 192 -0.31 -13.39 1.24
CA ILE A 192 -1.67 -13.71 0.77
C ILE A 192 -2.58 -13.18 1.89
N GLY A 193 -3.55 -12.31 1.56
CA GLY A 193 -4.37 -11.56 2.51
C GLY A 193 -4.63 -12.28 3.84
N GLN A 194 -3.90 -11.88 4.88
CA GLN A 194 -4.24 -12.31 6.22
C GLN A 194 -5.51 -11.58 6.60
N ASN A 195 -6.60 -12.33 6.73
CA ASN A 195 -7.67 -11.96 7.65
C ASN A 195 -7.00 -11.74 9.01
N THR A 196 -6.71 -10.48 9.33
CA THR A 196 -6.27 -10.11 10.67
C THR A 196 -7.37 -10.56 11.61
N PHE A 197 -7.01 -11.48 12.52
CA PHE A 197 -7.95 -12.03 13.48
C PHE A 197 -8.58 -10.87 14.26
N ASN A 198 -9.89 -10.69 14.11
CA ASN A 198 -10.66 -9.61 14.69
C ASN A 198 -11.95 -10.15 15.34
N ALA A 199 -12.75 -9.28 15.94
CA ALA A 199 -13.95 -9.69 16.68
C ALA A 199 -14.99 -10.43 15.81
N GLU A 200 -15.02 -10.22 14.49
CA GLU A 200 -15.93 -10.94 13.58
C GLU A 200 -15.49 -12.39 13.35
N ASN A 201 -14.22 -12.71 13.60
CA ASN A 201 -13.73 -14.08 13.55
C ASN A 201 -14.07 -14.90 14.79
N LEU A 202 -14.57 -14.26 15.86
CA LEU A 202 -15.01 -14.95 17.07
C LEU A 202 -16.48 -15.31 16.97
N ASN A 203 -16.75 -16.61 16.86
CA ASN A 203 -18.08 -17.17 17.00
C ASN A 203 -18.31 -17.54 18.47
N LEU A 204 -19.35 -16.93 19.04
CA LEU A 204 -19.75 -17.12 20.42
C LEU A 204 -21.11 -17.77 20.43
N SER A 205 -21.21 -18.92 21.10
CA SER A 205 -22.47 -19.64 21.23
C SER A 205 -22.63 -20.21 22.62
N GLN A 206 -23.87 -20.53 22.96
CA GLN A 206 -24.25 -21.10 24.24
C GLN A 206 -24.89 -22.47 24.01
N ASN A 207 -24.51 -23.43 24.84
CA ASN A 207 -25.16 -24.73 24.90
C ASN A 207 -25.42 -25.09 26.38
N ASN A 208 -26.68 -24.93 26.80
CA ASN A 208 -27.08 -24.95 28.22
C ASN A 208 -26.27 -23.91 29.02
N ASP A 209 -25.53 -24.34 30.04
CA ASP A 209 -24.67 -23.50 30.88
C ASP A 209 -23.23 -23.36 30.35
N ASN A 210 -22.96 -23.87 29.15
CA ASN A 210 -21.63 -23.81 28.54
C ASN A 210 -21.52 -22.66 27.54
N ILE A 211 -20.41 -21.91 27.62
CA ILE A 211 -20.03 -20.91 26.62
C ILE A 211 -19.00 -21.55 25.68
N ILE A 212 -19.30 -21.57 24.39
CA ILE A 212 -18.40 -22.06 23.34
C ILE A 212 -17.80 -20.84 22.63
N ILE A 213 -16.48 -20.80 22.58
CA ILE A 213 -15.70 -19.75 21.92
C ILE A 213 -14.91 -20.41 20.80
N ASP A 214 -15.20 -20.01 19.56
CA ASP A 214 -14.62 -20.57 18.35
C ASP A 214 -13.99 -19.45 17.51
N SER A 215 -12.70 -19.58 17.22
CA SER A 215 -11.91 -18.65 16.40
C SER A 215 -11.66 -19.16 14.98
N GLY A 216 -12.39 -20.19 14.55
CA GLY A 216 -12.23 -20.88 13.27
C GLY A 216 -10.93 -21.66 13.23
N THR A 217 -9.91 -21.06 12.59
CA THR A 217 -8.60 -21.70 12.38
C THR A 217 -7.48 -21.11 13.26
N THR A 218 -7.75 -20.04 14.00
CA THR A 218 -6.71 -19.34 14.78
C THR A 218 -6.58 -19.92 16.17
N LEU A 219 -5.36 -20.33 16.57
CA LEU A 219 -5.10 -20.82 17.92
C LEU A 219 -5.22 -19.72 18.97
N LEU A 220 -5.96 -20.01 20.03
CA LEU A 220 -6.15 -19.14 21.18
C LEU A 220 -5.13 -19.48 22.26
N LYS A 221 -4.59 -18.43 22.88
CA LYS A 221 -3.70 -18.50 24.03
C LYS A 221 -4.47 -18.20 25.31
N ASP A 222 -4.99 -16.97 25.40
CA ASP A 222 -5.68 -16.46 26.58
C ASP A 222 -7.14 -16.15 26.29
N ILE A 223 -8.00 -16.42 27.26
CA ILE A 223 -9.39 -15.96 27.28
C ILE A 223 -9.70 -15.37 28.65
N THR A 224 -10.36 -14.22 28.66
CA THR A 224 -10.82 -13.58 29.89
C THR A 224 -12.22 -13.01 29.68
N LEU A 225 -13.15 -13.35 30.58
CA LEU A 225 -14.52 -12.85 30.58
C LEU A 225 -14.69 -11.83 31.71
N TYR A 226 -15.36 -10.73 31.41
CA TYR A 226 -15.72 -9.71 32.36
C TYR A 226 -17.22 -9.42 32.32
N SER A 227 -17.77 -8.98 33.46
CA SER A 227 -19.07 -8.31 33.48
C SER A 227 -18.97 -6.94 32.80
N ILE A 228 -20.11 -6.36 32.45
CA ILE A 228 -20.24 -4.96 31.97
C ILE A 228 -19.54 -3.97 32.91
N ASN A 229 -19.51 -4.26 34.22
CA ASN A 229 -18.89 -3.40 35.22
C ASN A 229 -17.37 -3.66 35.38
N GLY A 230 -16.78 -4.51 34.55
CA GLY A 230 -15.35 -4.83 34.58
C GLY A 230 -14.95 -5.89 35.62
N THR A 231 -15.90 -6.53 36.29
CA THR A 231 -15.62 -7.63 37.23
C THR A 231 -15.15 -8.86 36.45
N LEU A 232 -14.03 -9.46 36.86
CA LEU A 232 -13.53 -10.71 36.28
C LEU A 232 -14.51 -11.86 36.59
N LEU A 233 -14.99 -12.54 35.54
CA LEU A 233 -15.89 -13.69 35.64
C LEU A 233 -15.16 -15.01 35.41
N TYR A 234 -14.23 -15.03 34.46
CA TYR A 234 -13.45 -16.23 34.11
C TYR A 234 -12.13 -15.84 33.45
N GLN A 235 -11.10 -16.67 33.64
CA GLN A 235 -9.80 -16.53 32.98
C GLN A 235 -9.17 -17.89 32.73
N ASN A 236 -8.56 -18.04 31.55
CA ASN A 236 -7.72 -19.17 31.19
C ASN A 236 -6.59 -18.69 30.28
N HIS A 237 -5.36 -19.09 30.56
CA HIS A 237 -4.13 -18.61 29.91
C HIS A 237 -3.46 -19.63 29.00
N ASP A 238 -3.96 -20.87 28.96
CA ASP A 238 -3.29 -22.00 28.31
C ASP A 238 -4.32 -22.79 27.46
N ILE A 239 -5.03 -22.10 26.56
CA ILE A 239 -6.06 -22.72 25.72
C ILE A 239 -5.46 -23.63 24.64
N ASN A 240 -4.43 -23.14 23.92
CA ASN A 240 -3.73 -23.81 22.82
C ASN A 240 -4.65 -24.55 21.83
N SER A 241 -5.79 -23.95 21.50
CA SER A 241 -6.83 -24.53 20.65
C SER A 241 -7.59 -23.42 19.92
N SER A 242 -8.15 -23.69 18.74
CA SER A 242 -9.03 -22.75 18.03
C SER A 242 -10.49 -22.79 18.51
N GLN A 243 -10.81 -23.72 19.41
CA GLN A 243 -12.11 -23.79 20.06
C GLN A 243 -11.93 -24.18 21.52
N THR A 244 -12.68 -23.52 22.40
CA THR A 244 -12.77 -23.90 23.81
C THR A 244 -14.21 -23.86 24.31
N THR A 245 -14.47 -24.65 25.34
CA THR A 245 -15.74 -24.66 26.05
C THR A 245 -15.49 -24.29 27.51
N ILE A 246 -16.16 -23.24 27.97
CA ILE A 246 -16.18 -22.85 29.38
C ILE A 246 -17.43 -23.48 30.00
N SER A 247 -17.20 -24.45 30.89
CA SER A 247 -18.24 -25.14 31.64
C SER A 247 -18.31 -24.65 33.08
N SER A 248 -19.46 -24.86 33.72
CA SER A 248 -19.68 -24.59 35.16
C SER A 248 -19.60 -23.11 35.56
N LEU A 249 -19.81 -22.19 34.62
CA LEU A 249 -19.87 -20.76 34.91
C LEU A 249 -21.33 -20.36 35.21
N ILE A 250 -21.66 -20.12 36.48
CA ILE A 250 -23.01 -19.74 36.89
C ILE A 250 -23.23 -18.25 36.59
N LEU A 251 -23.92 -17.96 35.48
CA LEU A 251 -24.30 -16.60 35.08
C LEU A 251 -25.81 -16.49 34.87
N SER A 252 -26.40 -15.37 35.28
CA SER A 252 -27.70 -14.94 34.80
C SER A 252 -27.60 -14.32 33.41
N GLN A 253 -28.71 -14.30 32.66
CA GLN A 253 -28.82 -13.60 31.38
C GLN A 253 -28.35 -12.14 31.51
N GLN A 254 -27.23 -11.80 30.87
CA GLN A 254 -26.61 -10.48 30.96
C GLN A 254 -25.56 -10.27 29.86
N PRO A 255 -25.24 -9.02 29.48
CA PRO A 255 -24.11 -8.74 28.61
C PRO A 255 -22.78 -9.02 29.33
N ILE A 256 -21.86 -9.66 28.64
CA ILE A 256 -20.49 -9.90 29.07
C ILE A 256 -19.48 -9.39 28.03
N ILE A 257 -18.26 -9.15 28.48
CA ILE A 257 -17.12 -8.76 27.64
C ILE A 257 -16.17 -9.94 27.58
N ILE A 258 -15.90 -10.44 26.39
CA ILE A 258 -14.96 -11.54 26.15
C ILE A 258 -13.71 -10.94 25.50
N LYS A 259 -12.58 -11.07 26.19
CA LYS A 259 -11.24 -10.72 25.68
C LYS A 259 -10.52 -12.01 25.33
N VAL A 260 -9.97 -12.08 24.12
CA VAL A 260 -9.25 -13.24 23.62
C VAL A 260 -7.89 -12.80 23.09
N THR A 261 -6.84 -13.52 23.46
CA THR A 261 -5.49 -13.37 22.91
C THR A 261 -5.15 -14.62 22.11
N THR A 262 -4.68 -14.45 20.89
CA THR A 262 -4.20 -15.54 20.03
C THR A 262 -2.75 -15.92 20.38
N GLU A 263 -2.31 -17.10 19.97
CA GLU A 263 -0.88 -17.49 20.05
C GLU A 263 0.04 -16.48 19.32
N GLY A 264 -0.47 -15.86 18.25
CA GLY A 264 0.21 -14.80 17.51
C GLY A 264 0.26 -13.43 18.22
N GLY A 265 -0.24 -13.33 19.46
CA GLY A 265 -0.21 -12.10 20.27
C GLY A 265 -1.31 -11.08 19.96
N ILE A 266 -2.16 -11.34 18.96
CA ILE A 266 -3.30 -10.47 18.65
C ILE A 266 -4.35 -10.61 19.75
N THR A 267 -4.76 -9.49 20.32
CA THR A 267 -5.82 -9.40 21.32
C THR A 267 -7.07 -8.76 20.74
N VAL A 268 -8.22 -9.42 20.90
CA VAL A 268 -9.53 -8.92 20.46
C VAL A 268 -10.52 -8.92 21.63
N THR A 269 -11.47 -7.99 21.59
CA THR A 269 -12.52 -7.88 22.61
C THR A 269 -13.88 -7.87 21.91
N LYS A 270 -14.80 -8.73 22.36
CA LYS A 270 -16.17 -8.82 21.85
C LYS A 270 -17.18 -8.71 22.98
N LYS A 271 -18.16 -7.83 22.83
CA LYS A 271 -19.34 -7.77 23.71
C LYS A 271 -20.34 -8.81 23.23
N TRP A 272 -20.88 -9.59 24.15
CA TRP A 272 -21.84 -10.64 23.84
C TRP A 272 -22.93 -10.71 24.90
N LEU A 273 -24.15 -11.02 24.50
CA LEU A 273 -25.28 -11.23 25.41
C LEU A 273 -25.33 -12.71 25.76
N TYR A 274 -25.00 -13.06 27.01
CA TYR A 274 -25.22 -14.40 27.54
C TYR A 274 -26.72 -14.58 27.80
N LEU A 275 -27.31 -15.65 27.28
CA LEU A 275 -28.76 -15.86 27.26
C LEU A 275 -29.27 -16.76 28.38
#